data_AF-A0A9P4U1R0-F1
#
_entry.id   AF-A0A9P4U1R0-F1
#
_cell.length_a   1.000
_cell.length_b   1.000
_cell.length_c   1.000
_cell.angle_alpha   90.00
_cell.angle_beta   90.00
_cell.angle_gamma   90.00
#
_symmetry.space_group_name_H-M   'P 1'
#
loop_
_entity.id
_entity.type
_entity.pdbx_description
1 polymer ?
#
loop_
_entity_poly.entity_id
_entity_poly.type
_entity_poly.pdbx_seq_one_letter_code
_entity_poly.pdbx_strand_id
1 'polypeptide(L)'
;MGVEGYIPQDWGKIESLSPEEFHERCYQEDILLMDVRNHYESKIGYFIDPKTGTVATRPPIRRFSQWPQYIKAHANDINGGKKKNIMTYCTGGIRCEKAVRWMQENTKQDDDTRIFTLEGGIAAYFDWMEGEIRTGRKQPKDSLFKGLNYVFDARASTRLTESTELVSRCHSCDQPTGHLAKCHSRRCHLVLVMCPDCNGKDVRCCLDCKQQDNNELAVEVEQKTSRGLCSCEREREYQLWGGEPVSKKSRKTAAKTSQKHKSGKSININVDVDPI
;
A
#
# COMPACT_ATOMS: atom_id res chain seq x y z
N MET A 1 -10.87 0.41 4.92
CA MET A 1 -10.61 -0.86 5.62
C MET A 1 -11.66 -1.94 5.35
N GLY A 2 -12.89 -1.60 4.94
CA GLY A 2 -13.87 -2.63 4.53
C GLY A 2 -14.42 -3.45 5.70
N VAL A 3 -14.34 -2.90 6.91
CA VAL A 3 -14.92 -3.44 8.14
C VAL A 3 -16.07 -2.50 8.52
N GLU A 4 -17.26 -3.05 8.70
CA GLU A 4 -18.47 -2.32 9.10
C GLU A 4 -18.64 -2.37 10.62
N GLY A 5 -19.20 -1.31 11.22
CA GLY A 5 -19.45 -1.25 12.66
C GLY A 5 -18.20 -1.28 13.55
N TYR A 6 -17.02 -0.99 12.98
CA TYR A 6 -15.77 -1.02 13.72
C TYR A 6 -15.67 0.19 14.68
N ILE A 7 -15.76 -0.09 15.97
CA ILE A 7 -15.58 0.88 17.06
C ILE A 7 -14.33 0.44 17.83
N PRO A 8 -13.23 1.22 17.79
CA PRO A 8 -12.01 0.91 18.54
C PRO A 8 -12.29 0.87 20.04
N GLN A 9 -11.71 -0.10 20.74
CA GLN A 9 -11.89 -0.26 22.19
C GLN A 9 -10.78 0.41 23.01
N ASP A 10 -9.57 0.50 22.47
CA ASP A 10 -8.38 0.99 23.19
C ASP A 10 -7.51 1.87 22.27
N TRP A 11 -6.90 2.89 22.88
CA TRP A 11 -6.01 3.87 22.26
C TRP A 11 -4.68 4.00 23.00
N GLY A 12 -4.52 3.34 24.15
CA GLY A 12 -3.42 3.60 25.10
C GLY A 12 -2.02 3.25 24.59
N LYS A 13 -1.90 2.60 23.42
CA LYS A 13 -0.63 2.23 22.78
C LYS A 13 -0.35 2.98 21.47
N ILE A 14 -1.24 3.85 21.00
CA ILE A 14 -1.09 4.58 19.73
C ILE A 14 -0.70 6.03 20.00
N GLU A 15 0.37 6.49 19.35
CA GLU A 15 0.84 7.87 19.42
C GLU A 15 1.10 8.41 18.01
N SER A 16 0.65 9.63 17.73
CA SER A 16 0.93 10.32 16.46
C SER A 16 2.18 11.16 16.64
N LEU A 17 3.14 11.01 15.73
CA LEU A 17 4.40 11.73 15.76
C LEU A 17 4.47 12.73 14.62
N SER A 18 4.98 13.92 14.91
CA SER A 18 5.38 14.87 13.88
C SER A 18 6.48 14.27 12.99
N PRO A 19 6.72 14.81 11.78
CA PRO A 19 7.81 14.36 10.92
C PRO A 19 9.19 14.32 11.58
N GLU A 20 9.49 15.32 12.41
CA GLU A 20 10.75 15.41 13.15
C GLU A 20 10.86 14.28 14.18
N GLU A 21 9.86 14.13 15.04
CA GLU A 21 9.85 13.07 16.05
C GLU A 21 9.90 11.68 15.41
N PHE A 22 9.14 11.45 14.33
CA PHE A 22 9.17 10.19 13.59
C PHE A 22 10.58 9.89 13.06
N HIS A 23 11.24 10.89 12.48
CA HIS A 23 12.59 10.75 11.95
C HIS A 23 13.59 10.42 13.06
N GLU A 24 13.61 11.18 14.14
CA GLU A 24 14.57 11.00 15.24
C GLU A 24 14.33 9.68 15.99
N ARG A 25 13.06 9.29 16.17
CA ARG A 25 12.71 8.02 16.83
C ARG A 25 13.19 6.80 16.04
N CYS A 26 13.25 6.89 14.71
CA CYS A 26 13.85 5.84 13.88
C CYS A 26 15.35 5.61 14.17
N TYR A 27 16.07 6.63 14.61
CA TYR A 27 17.47 6.48 15.05
C TYR A 27 17.59 5.95 16.48
N GLN A 28 16.61 6.22 17.34
CA GLN A 28 16.74 5.97 18.78
C GLN A 28 16.22 4.59 19.20
N GLU A 29 15.13 4.10 18.60
CA GLU A 29 14.39 2.94 19.14
C GLU A 29 14.50 1.70 18.25
N ASP A 30 14.53 0.49 18.83
CA ASP A 30 14.39 -0.73 18.02
C ASP A 30 12.96 -0.76 17.45
N ILE A 31 12.85 -0.65 16.13
CA ILE A 31 11.58 -0.42 15.47
C ILE A 31 11.26 -1.46 14.39
N LEU A 32 9.98 -1.56 14.09
CA LEU A 32 9.43 -2.16 12.90
C LEU A 32 8.80 -1.05 12.05
N LEU A 33 9.45 -0.64 10.96
CA LEU A 33 8.85 0.24 9.96
C LEU A 33 7.82 -0.54 9.14
N MET A 34 6.62 0.01 9.00
CA MET A 34 5.53 -0.64 8.29
C MET A 34 4.77 0.32 7.37
N ASP A 35 4.79 -0.02 6.09
CA ASP A 35 4.06 0.68 5.04
C ASP A 35 2.59 0.24 5.02
N VAL A 36 1.67 1.17 5.21
CA VAL A 36 0.22 0.89 5.19
C VAL A 36 -0.37 1.11 3.78
N ARG A 37 0.48 1.41 2.79
CA ARG A 37 0.04 1.66 1.42
C ARG A 37 -0.22 0.36 0.66
N ASN A 38 -0.83 0.48 -0.53
CA ASN A 38 -0.93 -0.64 -1.44
C ASN A 38 0.45 -0.99 -1.99
N HIS A 39 0.70 -2.27 -2.27
CA HIS A 39 1.99 -2.78 -2.69
C HIS A 39 2.61 -2.05 -3.89
N TYR A 40 1.80 -1.53 -4.82
CA TYR A 40 2.31 -0.80 -5.98
C TYR A 40 2.86 0.58 -5.62
N GLU A 41 2.35 1.20 -4.55
CA GLU A 41 2.85 2.48 -4.02
C GLU A 41 4.23 2.25 -3.37
N SER A 42 4.36 1.16 -2.62
CA SER A 42 5.61 0.75 -1.97
C SER A 42 6.68 0.20 -2.92
N LYS A 43 6.32 -0.07 -4.19
CA LYS A 43 7.29 -0.46 -5.22
C LYS A 43 8.15 0.71 -5.68
N ILE A 44 7.62 1.93 -5.66
CA ILE A 44 8.30 3.11 -6.21
C ILE A 44 8.95 3.99 -5.15
N GLY A 45 8.65 3.77 -3.87
CA GLY A 45 9.35 4.41 -2.76
C GLY A 45 8.93 3.83 -1.41
N TYR A 46 9.79 3.95 -0.40
CA TYR A 46 9.61 3.36 0.93
C TYR A 46 10.58 3.97 1.95
N PHE A 47 10.28 3.83 3.23
CA PHE A 47 11.24 4.15 4.30
C PHE A 47 12.27 3.05 4.48
N ILE A 48 13.46 3.43 4.93
CA ILE A 48 14.51 2.55 5.41
C ILE A 48 14.78 2.80 6.90
N ASP A 49 15.07 1.75 7.64
CA ASP A 49 15.56 1.85 9.01
C ASP A 49 17.01 2.34 8.96
N PRO A 50 17.34 3.52 9.54
CA PRO A 50 18.68 4.07 9.45
C PRO A 50 19.74 3.24 10.19
N LYS A 51 19.36 2.45 11.20
CA LYS A 51 20.29 1.66 11.99
C LYS A 51 20.67 0.36 11.32
N THR A 52 19.70 -0.28 10.65
CA THR A 52 19.90 -1.60 10.04
C THR A 52 20.05 -1.54 8.52
N GLY A 53 19.67 -0.43 7.89
CA GLY A 53 19.53 -0.32 6.43
C GLY A 53 18.35 -1.14 5.87
N THR A 54 17.54 -1.75 6.74
CA THR A 54 16.44 -2.63 6.31
C THR A 54 15.31 -1.79 5.75
N VAL A 55 14.73 -2.25 4.64
CA VAL A 55 13.53 -1.63 4.05
C VAL A 55 12.34 -1.88 4.97
N ALA A 56 11.44 -0.90 5.07
CA ALA A 56 10.17 -1.07 5.76
C ALA A 56 9.44 -2.34 5.32
N THR A 57 8.69 -2.97 6.24
CA THR A 57 7.75 -4.03 5.90
C THR A 57 6.71 -3.47 4.94
N ARG A 58 6.59 -4.13 3.78
CA ARG A 58 5.69 -3.73 2.69
C ARG A 58 4.66 -4.83 2.43
N PRO A 59 3.51 -4.79 3.10
CA PRO A 59 2.45 -5.77 2.91
C PRO A 59 2.01 -5.85 1.44
N PRO A 60 1.81 -7.07 0.88
CA PRO A 60 1.42 -7.27 -0.52
C PRO A 60 -0.08 -7.00 -0.76
N ILE A 61 -0.65 -6.01 -0.05
CA ILE A 61 -2.04 -5.61 -0.18
C ILE A 61 -2.25 -4.84 -1.48
N ARG A 62 -3.28 -5.19 -2.23
CA ARG A 62 -3.70 -4.46 -3.43
C ARG A 62 -4.72 -3.38 -3.12
N ARG A 63 -5.48 -3.57 -2.05
CA ARG A 63 -6.46 -2.62 -1.54
C ARG A 63 -6.35 -2.55 -0.03
N PHE A 64 -6.60 -1.37 0.53
CA PHE A 64 -6.64 -1.19 1.98
C PHE A 64 -7.71 -2.05 2.70
N SER A 65 -8.69 -2.58 1.97
CA SER A 65 -9.65 -3.57 2.52
C SER A 65 -9.04 -4.95 2.80
N GLN A 66 -7.81 -5.21 2.33
CA GLN A 66 -7.07 -6.44 2.60
C GLN A 66 -6.17 -6.33 3.84
N TRP A 67 -6.03 -5.13 4.41
CA TRP A 67 -5.23 -4.87 5.61
C TRP A 67 -5.66 -5.77 6.79
N PRO A 68 -6.96 -5.90 7.11
CA PRO A 68 -7.38 -6.75 8.22
C PRO A 68 -6.92 -8.21 8.13
N GLN A 69 -6.94 -8.76 6.92
CA GLN A 69 -6.55 -10.13 6.64
C GLN A 69 -5.04 -10.30 6.73
N TYR A 70 -4.28 -9.34 6.18
CA TYR A 70 -2.83 -9.32 6.29
C TYR A 70 -2.38 -9.35 7.77
N ILE A 71 -2.91 -8.44 8.58
CA ILE A 71 -2.55 -8.38 10.02
C ILE A 71 -2.82 -9.70 10.72
N LYS A 72 -3.95 -10.35 10.44
CA LYS A 72 -4.29 -11.65 11.05
C LYS A 72 -3.35 -12.77 10.61
N ALA A 73 -3.00 -12.82 9.33
CA ALA A 73 -2.13 -13.86 8.79
C ALA A 73 -0.67 -13.69 9.25
N HIS A 74 -0.22 -12.45 9.44
CA HIS A 74 1.17 -12.10 9.79
C HIS A 74 1.32 -11.70 11.26
N ALA A 75 0.32 -11.96 12.11
CA ALA A 75 0.33 -11.53 13.51
C ALA A 75 1.57 -12.06 14.26
N ASN A 76 1.96 -13.30 14.00
CA ASN A 76 3.13 -13.90 14.64
C ASN A 76 4.44 -13.24 14.19
N ASP A 77 4.56 -12.85 12.92
CA ASP A 77 5.76 -12.16 12.41
C ASP A 77 5.86 -10.74 12.97
N ILE A 78 4.70 -10.07 13.10
CA ILE A 78 4.61 -8.74 13.70
C ILE A 78 4.95 -8.81 15.21
N ASN A 79 4.55 -9.87 15.90
CA ASN A 79 4.84 -10.09 17.34
C ASN A 79 6.19 -10.80 17.58
N GLY A 80 6.86 -11.25 16.51
CA GLY A 80 7.86 -12.32 16.52
C GLY A 80 9.23 -11.89 17.01
N GLY A 81 9.36 -11.62 18.32
CA GLY A 81 10.56 -11.99 19.08
C GLY A 81 11.39 -10.87 19.70
N LYS A 82 11.08 -9.59 19.47
CA LYS A 82 11.72 -8.46 20.18
C LYS A 82 10.70 -7.38 20.47
N LYS A 83 10.81 -6.74 21.65
CA LYS A 83 10.06 -5.52 22.02
C LYS A 83 10.42 -4.38 21.07
N LYS A 84 9.82 -4.37 19.88
CA LYS A 84 10.02 -3.36 18.85
C LYS A 84 8.82 -2.45 18.82
N ASN A 85 9.06 -1.15 18.85
CA ASN A 85 7.99 -0.22 18.58
C ASN A 85 7.65 -0.22 17.09
N ILE A 86 6.38 -0.05 16.75
CA ILE A 86 5.91 -0.13 15.37
C ILE A 86 5.76 1.27 14.81
N MET A 87 6.52 1.61 13.77
CA MET A 87 6.48 2.89 13.09
C MET A 87 5.69 2.77 11.80
N THR A 88 4.51 3.37 11.72
CA THR A 88 3.62 3.24 10.56
C THR A 88 3.50 4.52 9.76
N TYR A 89 3.40 4.37 8.44
CA TYR A 89 3.24 5.50 7.53
C TYR A 89 2.36 5.16 6.33
N CYS A 90 1.80 6.19 5.72
CA CYS A 90 1.16 6.13 4.41
C CYS A 90 1.33 7.50 3.72
N THR A 91 0.75 7.69 2.54
CA THR A 91 0.91 8.95 1.77
C THR A 91 0.53 10.20 2.56
N GLY A 92 -0.58 10.16 3.30
CA GLY A 92 -1.19 11.35 3.95
C GLY A 92 -1.82 11.08 5.32
N GLY A 93 -1.34 10.09 6.07
CA GLY A 93 -1.82 9.77 7.44
C GLY A 93 -3.14 8.98 7.55
N ILE A 94 -4.14 9.24 6.71
CA ILE A 94 -5.52 8.71 6.90
C ILE A 94 -5.66 7.19 6.97
N ARG A 95 -4.80 6.43 6.27
CA ARG A 95 -4.80 4.96 6.36
C ARG A 95 -4.21 4.49 7.69
N CYS A 96 -3.16 5.14 8.18
CA CYS A 96 -2.52 4.82 9.45
C CYS A 96 -3.51 4.93 10.58
N GLU A 97 -4.29 6.02 10.65
CA GLU A 97 -5.31 6.24 11.69
C GLU A 97 -6.25 5.05 11.88
N LYS A 98 -6.63 4.36 10.79
CA LYS A 98 -7.53 3.20 10.83
C LYS A 98 -6.77 1.88 10.97
N ALA A 99 -5.63 1.77 10.31
CA ALA A 99 -4.83 0.56 10.25
C ALA A 99 -4.24 0.17 11.59
N VAL A 100 -3.71 1.15 12.34
CA VAL A 100 -3.03 0.90 13.61
C VAL A 100 -3.98 0.43 14.70
N ARG A 101 -5.23 0.90 14.69
CA ARG A 101 -6.27 0.44 15.63
C ARG A 101 -6.58 -1.03 15.44
N TRP A 102 -6.84 -1.42 14.19
CA TRP A 102 -7.07 -2.83 13.87
C TRP A 102 -5.86 -3.68 14.23
N MET A 103 -4.65 -3.17 13.96
CA MET A 103 -3.41 -3.85 14.29
C MET A 103 -3.26 -4.07 15.80
N GLN A 104 -3.41 -3.02 16.61
CA GLN A 104 -3.34 -3.12 18.07
C GLN A 104 -4.28 -4.19 18.63
N GLU A 105 -5.53 -4.23 18.17
CA GLU A 105 -6.54 -5.17 18.69
C GLU A 105 -6.36 -6.61 18.18
N ASN A 106 -5.73 -6.78 17.02
CA ASN A 106 -5.60 -8.09 16.36
C ASN A 106 -4.17 -8.64 16.39
N THR A 107 -3.24 -7.94 17.04
CA THR A 107 -1.89 -8.41 17.31
C THR A 107 -1.68 -8.41 18.83
N LYS A 108 -1.20 -9.53 19.38
CA LYS A 108 -0.91 -9.66 20.81
C LYS A 108 0.42 -8.99 21.11
N GLN A 109 0.44 -7.66 21.00
CA GLN A 109 1.63 -6.87 21.32
C GLN A 109 1.91 -6.93 22.82
N ASP A 110 3.19 -6.98 23.18
CA ASP A 110 3.64 -6.82 24.57
C ASP A 110 3.13 -5.47 25.13
N ASP A 111 3.02 -5.36 26.46
CA ASP A 111 2.52 -4.15 27.11
C ASP A 111 3.39 -2.91 26.89
N ASP A 112 4.70 -3.13 26.69
CA ASP A 112 5.67 -2.06 26.43
C ASP A 112 5.74 -1.65 24.95
N THR A 113 5.09 -2.40 24.04
CA THR A 113 5.15 -2.09 22.61
C THR A 113 4.21 -0.94 22.28
N ARG A 114 4.77 0.12 21.72
CA ARG A 114 4.03 1.29 21.21
C ARG A 114 3.88 1.21 19.70
N ILE A 115 2.78 1.76 19.20
CA ILE A 115 2.52 1.94 17.78
C ILE A 115 2.48 3.44 17.50
N PHE A 116 3.31 3.87 16.57
CA PHE A 116 3.44 5.25 16.18
C PHE A 116 2.93 5.45 14.76
N THR A 117 2.29 6.58 14.51
CA THR A 117 1.87 7.01 13.16
C THR A 117 2.60 8.27 12.77
N LEU A 118 3.11 8.32 11.54
CA LEU A 118 3.60 9.56 10.94
C LEU A 118 2.41 10.50 10.64
N GLU A 119 2.32 11.60 11.40
CA GLU A 119 1.31 12.64 11.20
C GLU A 119 1.46 13.26 9.82
N GLY A 120 0.34 13.42 9.10
CA GLY A 120 0.34 13.92 7.72
C GLY A 120 1.04 13.01 6.69
N GLY A 121 1.58 11.86 7.11
CA GLY A 121 2.19 10.87 6.23
C GLY A 121 3.44 11.35 5.50
N ILE A 122 3.77 10.65 4.40
CA ILE A 122 4.96 10.94 3.58
C ILE A 122 4.93 12.38 3.04
N ALA A 123 3.74 12.93 2.75
CA ALA A 123 3.61 14.31 2.29
C ALA A 123 4.15 15.31 3.32
N ALA A 124 3.69 15.24 4.58
CA ALA A 124 4.20 16.11 5.64
C ALA A 124 5.68 15.86 5.94
N TYR A 125 6.15 14.62 5.81
CA TYR A 125 7.57 14.30 5.94
C TYR A 125 8.43 14.94 4.85
N PHE A 126 7.95 15.02 3.61
CA PHE A 126 8.65 15.74 2.54
C PHE A 126 8.68 17.24 2.83
N ASP A 127 7.56 17.85 3.19
CA ASP A 127 7.49 19.29 3.50
C ASP A 127 8.47 19.66 4.64
N TRP A 128 8.53 18.84 5.69
CA TRP A 128 9.49 19.02 6.78
C TRP A 128 10.94 18.86 6.30
N MET A 129 11.26 17.76 5.61
CA MET A 129 12.62 17.52 5.08
C MET A 129 13.08 18.63 4.13
N GLU A 130 12.21 19.16 3.27
CA GLU A 130 12.52 20.30 2.40
C GLU A 130 12.84 21.56 3.21
N GLY A 131 12.10 21.80 4.30
CA GLY A 131 12.40 22.86 5.26
C GLY A 131 13.77 22.69 5.93
N GLU A 132 14.09 21.48 6.38
CA GLU A 132 15.40 21.14 6.97
C GLU A 132 16.54 21.34 5.96
N ILE A 133 16.34 20.92 4.70
CA ILE A 133 17.31 21.08 3.62
C ILE A 133 17.53 22.57 3.30
N ARG A 134 16.45 23.34 3.20
CA ARG A 134 16.52 24.78 2.92
C ARG A 134 17.23 25.56 4.02
N THR A 135 17.10 25.13 5.28
CA THR A 135 17.82 25.73 6.42
C THR A 135 19.25 25.21 6.58
N GLY A 136 19.65 24.21 5.80
CA GLY A 136 20.99 23.60 5.87
C GLY A 136 21.18 22.63 7.05
N ARG A 137 20.12 22.31 7.81
CA ARG A 137 20.18 21.38 8.95
C ARG A 137 20.26 19.92 8.53
N LYS A 138 19.68 19.58 7.37
CA LYS A 138 19.76 18.25 6.76
C LYS A 138 20.12 18.35 5.28
N GLN A 139 20.55 17.24 4.71
CA GLN A 139 20.84 17.05 3.29
C GLN A 139 19.84 16.05 2.70
N PRO A 140 19.61 16.04 1.37
CA PRO A 140 18.69 15.10 0.74
C PRO A 140 18.97 13.63 1.08
N LYS A 141 20.25 13.27 1.25
CA LYS A 141 20.69 11.92 1.64
C LYS A 141 20.22 11.50 3.03
N ASP A 142 19.96 12.47 3.92
CA ASP A 142 19.55 12.21 5.31
C ASP A 142 18.10 11.76 5.38
N SER A 143 17.30 11.97 4.31
CA SER A 143 15.94 11.44 4.22
C SER A 143 15.92 9.92 4.40
N LEU A 144 15.06 9.45 5.31
CA LEU A 144 14.81 8.03 5.53
C LEU A 144 13.87 7.46 4.46
N PHE A 145 13.11 8.30 3.76
CA PHE A 145 12.29 7.89 2.62
C PHE A 145 13.13 7.87 1.34
N LYS A 146 13.10 6.75 0.63
CA LYS A 146 13.80 6.53 -0.64
C LYS A 146 12.80 6.39 -1.79
N GLY A 147 13.14 6.90 -2.97
CA GLY A 147 12.30 6.84 -4.17
C GLY A 147 11.17 7.88 -4.17
N LEU A 148 10.07 7.53 -4.82
CA LEU A 148 8.93 8.40 -5.06
C LEU A 148 7.75 8.07 -4.16
N ASN A 149 7.00 9.10 -3.76
CA ASN A 149 5.75 8.97 -3.05
C ASN A 149 4.58 8.92 -4.05
N TYR A 150 3.88 7.80 -4.15
CA TYR A 150 2.68 7.71 -4.98
C TYR A 150 1.57 8.64 -4.44
N VAL A 151 0.95 9.41 -5.34
CA VAL A 151 -0.21 10.28 -5.04
C VAL A 151 -1.38 10.00 -5.97
N PHE A 152 -2.60 10.22 -5.47
CA PHE A 152 -3.84 9.86 -6.17
C PHE A 152 -4.40 11.01 -7.03
N ASP A 153 -3.52 11.70 -7.75
CA ASP A 153 -3.87 12.80 -8.66
C ASP A 153 -3.04 12.76 -9.95
N ALA A 154 -3.18 13.78 -10.80
CA ALA A 154 -2.53 13.86 -12.10
C ALA A 154 -0.99 13.80 -12.05
N ARG A 155 -0.37 14.12 -10.91
CA ARG A 155 1.08 14.04 -10.72
C ARG A 155 1.56 12.59 -10.68
N ALA A 156 0.69 11.64 -10.30
CA ALA A 156 0.95 10.22 -10.06
C ALA A 156 1.99 9.89 -8.96
N SER A 157 3.01 10.73 -8.79
CA SER A 157 3.99 10.62 -7.71
C SER A 157 4.64 11.96 -7.40
N THR A 158 5.12 12.15 -6.17
CA THR A 158 5.98 13.27 -5.75
C THR A 158 7.36 12.75 -5.33
N ARG A 159 8.35 13.65 -5.29
CA ARG A 159 9.73 13.40 -4.87
C ARG A 159 10.14 14.46 -3.85
N LEU A 160 11.16 14.17 -3.05
CA LEU A 160 11.70 15.13 -2.08
C LEU A 160 12.54 16.21 -2.78
N THR A 161 13.34 15.82 -3.76
CA THR A 161 14.18 16.72 -4.55
C THR A 161 14.26 16.25 -5.99
N GLU A 162 14.65 17.11 -6.93
CA GLU A 162 14.88 16.70 -8.33
C GLU A 162 16.01 15.68 -8.48
N SER A 163 16.95 15.65 -7.54
CA SER A 163 18.03 14.65 -7.48
C SER A 163 17.64 13.35 -6.78
N THR A 164 16.36 13.14 -6.43
CA THR A 164 15.90 11.93 -5.76
C THR A 164 16.16 10.69 -6.62
N GLU A 165 16.95 9.76 -6.10
CA GLU A 165 17.23 8.49 -6.77
C GLU A 165 15.98 7.59 -6.82
N LEU A 166 15.78 6.96 -7.98
CA LEU A 166 14.67 6.03 -8.19
C LEU A 166 15.05 4.65 -7.66
N VAL A 167 14.22 4.09 -6.78
CA VAL A 167 14.41 2.74 -6.21
C VAL A 167 13.83 1.63 -7.08
N SER A 168 13.12 2.00 -8.15
CA SER A 168 12.35 1.08 -8.98
C SER A 168 12.81 1.09 -10.42
N ARG A 169 12.69 -0.07 -11.08
CA ARG A 169 13.12 -0.31 -12.46
C ARG A 169 11.96 -0.85 -13.28
N CYS A 170 11.97 -0.54 -14.57
CA CYS A 170 10.92 -0.93 -15.49
C CYS A 170 10.83 -2.47 -15.58
N HIS A 171 9.63 -3.00 -15.43
CA HIS A 171 9.36 -4.43 -15.54
C HIS A 171 9.78 -5.04 -16.90
N SER A 172 9.80 -4.26 -17.98
CA SER A 172 10.09 -4.77 -19.34
C SER A 172 11.53 -4.54 -19.79
N CYS A 173 12.10 -3.35 -19.56
CA CYS A 173 13.41 -2.97 -20.09
C CYS A 173 14.45 -2.67 -18.99
N ASP A 174 14.06 -2.82 -17.72
CA ASP A 174 14.92 -2.61 -16.55
C ASP A 174 15.50 -1.19 -16.36
N GLN A 175 15.09 -0.20 -17.16
CA GLN A 175 15.50 1.18 -16.93
C GLN A 175 14.90 1.77 -15.64
N PRO A 176 15.64 2.62 -14.89
CA PRO A 176 15.12 3.30 -13.71
C PRO A 176 13.87 4.12 -14.05
N THR A 177 12.78 3.89 -13.32
CA THR A 177 11.52 4.62 -13.51
C THR A 177 10.64 4.45 -12.28
N GLY A 178 9.92 5.50 -11.91
CA GLY A 178 8.83 5.41 -10.92
C GLY A 178 7.44 5.42 -11.55
N HIS A 179 7.36 5.37 -12.88
CA HIS A 179 6.07 5.37 -13.58
C HIS A 179 5.36 4.02 -13.40
N LEU A 180 4.05 4.09 -13.20
CA LEU A 180 3.20 2.93 -12.96
C LEU A 180 2.20 2.74 -14.11
N ALA A 181 2.07 1.51 -14.59
CA ALA A 181 1.10 1.14 -15.61
C ALA A 181 0.38 -0.16 -15.24
N LYS A 182 -0.74 -0.46 -15.87
CA LYS A 182 -1.41 -1.76 -15.69
C LYS A 182 -0.76 -2.80 -16.60
N CYS A 183 -0.80 -4.06 -16.17
CA CYS A 183 -0.57 -5.20 -17.05
C CYS A 183 -1.44 -5.07 -18.31
N HIS A 184 -0.87 -5.33 -19.50
CA HIS A 184 -1.61 -5.23 -20.76
C HIS A 184 -2.76 -6.25 -20.88
N SER A 185 -2.67 -7.39 -20.17
CA SER A 185 -3.70 -8.42 -20.22
C SER A 185 -5.05 -7.90 -19.72
N ARG A 186 -6.10 -8.14 -20.51
CA ARG A 186 -7.48 -7.72 -20.19
C ARG A 186 -8.02 -8.37 -18.90
N ARG A 187 -7.39 -9.46 -18.46
CA ARG A 187 -7.79 -10.23 -17.27
C ARG A 187 -6.91 -9.97 -16.06
N CYS A 188 -5.81 -9.26 -16.24
CA CYS A 188 -4.92 -8.88 -15.17
C CYS A 188 -5.04 -7.38 -14.89
N HIS A 189 -5.14 -7.04 -13.62
CA HIS A 189 -5.22 -5.64 -13.18
C HIS A 189 -4.08 -5.30 -12.22
N LEU A 190 -2.98 -6.07 -12.30
CA LEU A 190 -1.78 -5.81 -11.54
C LEU A 190 -1.15 -4.52 -12.05
N VAL A 191 -0.68 -3.70 -11.12
CA VAL A 191 0.06 -2.48 -11.42
C VAL A 191 1.55 -2.82 -11.44
N LEU A 192 2.21 -2.42 -12.51
CA LEU A 192 3.61 -2.66 -12.83
C LEU A 192 4.37 -1.34 -12.79
N VAL A 193 5.62 -1.39 -12.36
CA VAL A 193 6.58 -0.31 -12.62
C VAL A 193 6.96 -0.41 -14.09
N MET A 194 6.62 0.59 -14.89
CA MET A 194 6.77 0.55 -16.34
C MET A 194 7.12 1.93 -16.86
N CYS A 195 8.24 2.07 -17.56
CA CYS A 195 8.63 3.37 -18.11
C CYS A 195 7.65 3.81 -19.21
N PRO A 196 7.56 5.11 -19.50
CA PRO A 196 6.71 5.63 -20.58
C PRO A 196 6.93 4.92 -21.92
N ASP A 197 8.18 4.61 -22.27
CA ASP A 197 8.51 3.94 -23.54
C ASP A 197 7.98 2.51 -23.62
N CYS A 198 7.81 1.82 -22.50
CA CYS A 198 7.24 0.47 -22.45
C CYS A 198 5.72 0.51 -22.25
N ASN A 199 5.18 1.60 -21.72
CA ASN A 199 3.75 1.77 -21.51
C ASN A 199 3.00 1.73 -22.85
N GLY A 200 1.86 1.03 -22.88
CA GLY A 200 1.07 0.85 -24.09
C GLY A 200 1.60 -0.20 -25.08
N LYS A 201 2.81 -0.74 -24.88
CA LYS A 201 3.29 -1.91 -25.63
C LYS A 201 2.66 -3.20 -25.11
N ASP A 202 2.94 -4.32 -25.79
CA ASP A 202 2.45 -5.65 -25.47
C ASP A 202 3.13 -6.28 -24.22
N VAL A 203 3.20 -5.52 -23.12
CA VAL A 203 3.90 -5.90 -21.88
C VAL A 203 2.92 -6.45 -20.85
N ARG A 204 3.16 -7.70 -20.44
CA ARG A 204 2.35 -8.40 -19.44
C ARG A 204 3.21 -8.73 -18.23
N CYS A 205 2.57 -8.93 -17.07
CA CYS A 205 3.28 -9.20 -15.82
C CYS A 205 3.96 -10.58 -15.77
N CYS A 206 3.51 -11.54 -16.59
CA CYS A 206 4.03 -12.90 -16.67
C CYS A 206 3.55 -13.63 -17.92
N LEU A 207 4.14 -14.80 -18.17
CA LEU A 207 3.77 -15.70 -19.28
C LEU A 207 2.33 -16.22 -19.17
N ASP A 208 1.83 -16.50 -17.95
CA ASP A 208 0.44 -16.90 -17.75
C ASP A 208 -0.53 -15.89 -18.37
N CYS A 209 -0.30 -14.58 -18.16
CA CYS A 209 -1.13 -13.55 -18.76
C CYS A 209 -1.05 -13.56 -20.29
N LYS A 210 0.13 -13.82 -20.87
CA LYS A 210 0.30 -13.90 -22.33
C LYS A 210 -0.48 -15.08 -22.91
N GLN A 211 -0.35 -16.25 -22.28
CA GLN A 211 -1.08 -17.45 -22.69
C GLN A 211 -2.60 -17.28 -22.53
N GLN A 212 -3.04 -16.67 -21.44
CA GLN A 212 -4.46 -16.40 -21.20
C GLN A 212 -5.07 -15.48 -22.27
N ASP A 213 -4.36 -14.43 -22.68
CA ASP A 213 -4.83 -13.54 -23.74
C ASP A 213 -4.84 -14.25 -25.11
N ASN A 214 -3.78 -15.01 -25.44
CA ASN A 214 -3.72 -15.77 -26.70
C ASN A 214 -4.84 -16.81 -26.81
N ASN A 215 -5.15 -17.51 -25.72
CA ASN A 215 -6.23 -18.49 -25.68
C ASN A 215 -7.62 -17.83 -25.78
N GLU A 216 -7.77 -16.55 -25.42
CA GLU A 216 -9.02 -15.81 -25.64
C GLU A 216 -9.24 -15.47 -27.11
N LEU A 217 -8.17 -15.14 -27.83
CA LEU A 217 -8.21 -14.90 -29.27
C LEU A 217 -8.50 -16.19 -30.08
N ALA A 218 -8.19 -17.36 -29.51
CA ALA A 218 -8.42 -18.66 -30.14
C ALA A 218 -9.81 -19.26 -29.87
N VAL A 219 -10.58 -18.72 -28.92
CA VAL A 219 -11.86 -19.28 -28.46
C VAL A 219 -12.93 -18.19 -28.48
N GLU A 220 -13.51 -17.90 -29.65
CA GLU A 220 -14.74 -17.10 -29.78
C GLU A 220 -16.01 -17.84 -29.31
N VAL A 221 -15.90 -19.04 -28.73
CA VAL A 221 -17.06 -19.86 -28.37
C VAL A 221 -17.16 -20.09 -26.86
N GLU A 222 -18.30 -19.63 -26.35
CA GLU A 222 -18.97 -19.96 -25.09
C GLU A 222 -18.31 -21.01 -24.19
N GLN A 223 -17.72 -20.55 -23.09
CA GLN A 223 -17.79 -21.20 -21.78
C GLN A 223 -17.24 -20.28 -20.68
N LYS A 224 -18.13 -19.81 -19.79
CA LYS A 224 -17.79 -19.06 -18.57
C LYS A 224 -17.15 -20.01 -17.54
N THR A 225 -15.95 -20.49 -17.80
CA THR A 225 -15.12 -21.07 -16.74
C THR A 225 -14.56 -19.92 -15.89
N SER A 226 -14.54 -20.07 -14.57
CA SER A 226 -13.88 -19.09 -13.68
C SER A 226 -12.37 -19.21 -13.86
N ARG A 227 -11.82 -18.39 -14.77
CA ARG A 227 -10.42 -18.46 -15.19
C ARG A 227 -9.49 -17.99 -14.05
N GLY A 228 -8.44 -18.77 -13.78
CA GLY A 228 -7.57 -18.64 -12.61
C GLY A 228 -6.66 -17.40 -12.62
N LEU A 229 -6.20 -17.01 -11.42
CA LEU A 229 -5.19 -15.96 -11.23
C LEU A 229 -3.89 -16.31 -11.98
N CYS A 230 -3.22 -15.31 -12.55
CA CYS A 230 -1.87 -15.48 -13.12
C CYS A 230 -0.81 -15.70 -12.02
N SER A 231 0.37 -16.20 -12.38
CA SER A 231 1.45 -16.52 -11.43
C SER A 231 1.81 -15.36 -10.51
N CYS A 232 1.93 -14.14 -11.03
CA CYS A 232 2.23 -12.95 -10.22
C CYS A 232 1.15 -12.64 -9.17
N GLU A 233 -0.12 -12.81 -9.51
CA GLU A 233 -1.22 -12.60 -8.55
C GLU A 233 -1.36 -13.79 -7.58
N ARG A 234 -1.03 -15.01 -8.00
CA ARG A 234 -0.97 -16.17 -7.09
C ARG A 234 0.11 -15.98 -6.04
N GLU A 235 1.30 -15.55 -6.46
CA GLU A 235 2.43 -15.26 -5.57
C GLU A 235 2.09 -14.14 -4.59
N ARG A 236 1.53 -13.04 -5.08
CA ARG A 236 1.08 -11.94 -4.21
C ARG A 236 0.04 -12.40 -3.19
N GLU A 237 -0.95 -13.20 -3.60
CA GLU A 237 -1.92 -13.77 -2.67
C GLU A 237 -1.24 -14.69 -1.67
N TYR A 238 -0.34 -15.58 -2.10
CA TYR A 238 0.41 -16.45 -1.19
C TYR A 238 1.12 -15.65 -0.08
N GLN A 239 1.81 -14.57 -0.44
CA GLN A 239 2.45 -13.66 0.51
C GLN A 239 1.43 -12.92 1.39
N LEU A 240 0.28 -12.52 0.86
CA LEU A 240 -0.79 -11.87 1.63
C LEU A 240 -1.31 -12.76 2.78
N TRP A 241 -1.29 -14.08 2.58
CA TRP A 241 -1.83 -15.06 3.52
C TRP A 241 -0.76 -15.81 4.35
N GLY A 242 0.47 -15.29 4.42
CA GLY A 242 1.52 -15.87 5.27
C GLY A 242 2.03 -17.23 4.78
N GLY A 243 1.90 -17.50 3.49
CA GLY A 243 2.38 -18.74 2.88
C GLY A 243 1.49 -19.97 3.06
N GLU A 244 0.25 -19.78 3.54
CA GLU A 244 -0.75 -20.85 3.58
C GLU A 244 -1.64 -20.89 2.32
N PRO A 245 -1.99 -22.08 1.80
CA PRO A 245 -2.92 -22.19 0.68
C PRO A 245 -4.30 -21.60 1.02
N VAL A 246 -4.74 -20.62 0.22
CA VAL A 246 -6.03 -19.96 0.39
C VAL A 246 -7.19 -20.96 0.28
N SER A 247 -7.85 -21.29 1.39
CA SER A 247 -9.06 -22.12 1.34
C SER A 247 -10.20 -21.40 0.60
N LYS A 248 -11.04 -22.12 -0.15
CA LYS A 248 -12.17 -21.53 -0.92
C LYS A 248 -13.15 -20.71 -0.05
N LYS A 249 -13.14 -20.86 1.28
CA LYS A 249 -13.99 -20.08 2.21
C LYS A 249 -13.49 -18.65 2.43
N SER A 250 -12.18 -18.40 2.49
CA SER A 250 -11.64 -17.04 2.75
C SER A 250 -11.82 -16.09 1.55
N ARG A 251 -11.85 -16.62 0.32
CA ARG A 251 -12.18 -15.84 -0.89
C ARG A 251 -13.61 -15.30 -0.91
N LYS A 252 -14.58 -16.01 -0.30
CA LYS A 252 -15.99 -15.60 -0.31
C LYS A 252 -16.24 -14.35 0.53
N THR A 253 -15.46 -14.12 1.58
CA THR A 253 -15.60 -12.93 2.45
C THR A 253 -15.15 -11.66 1.73
N ALA A 254 -14.15 -11.74 0.85
CA ALA A 254 -13.69 -10.61 0.03
C ALA A 254 -14.60 -10.28 -1.17
N ALA A 255 -15.33 -11.28 -1.71
CA ALA A 255 -16.21 -11.11 -2.85
C ALA A 255 -17.65 -10.70 -2.47
N LYS A 256 -18.09 -10.96 -1.23
CA LYS A 256 -19.48 -10.69 -0.80
C LYS A 256 -19.80 -9.21 -0.50
N THR A 257 -18.81 -8.34 -0.35
CA THR A 257 -19.05 -6.90 -0.16
C THR A 257 -19.34 -6.14 -1.47
N SER A 258 -19.50 -6.85 -2.59
CA SER A 258 -20.02 -6.29 -3.85
C SER A 258 -21.32 -7.00 -4.24
N GLN A 259 -22.34 -6.90 -3.37
CA GLN A 259 -23.70 -7.26 -3.74
C GLN A 259 -24.50 -6.00 -4.08
N LYS A 260 -24.81 -5.89 -5.38
CA LYS A 260 -25.86 -5.13 -6.06
C LYS A 260 -26.83 -4.35 -5.15
N HIS A 261 -26.70 -3.02 -5.12
CA HIS A 261 -27.88 -2.17 -5.04
C HIS A 261 -28.48 -2.04 -6.45
N LYS A 262 -29.58 -2.76 -6.69
CA LYS A 262 -30.54 -2.42 -7.76
C LYS A 262 -31.93 -2.24 -7.13
N SER A 263 -32.68 -1.30 -7.71
CA SER A 263 -33.90 -0.64 -7.20
C SER A 263 -33.59 0.34 -6.06
N GLY A 264 -33.97 1.61 -6.08
CA GLY A 264 -34.90 2.33 -6.95
C GLY A 264 -35.84 3.14 -6.06
N LYS A 265 -35.45 4.37 -5.73
CA LYS A 265 -36.35 5.50 -5.46
C LYS A 265 -35.53 6.77 -5.65
N SER A 266 -35.77 7.44 -6.77
CA SER A 266 -35.30 8.80 -7.03
C SER A 266 -35.92 9.71 -5.97
N ILE A 267 -35.08 10.25 -5.09
CA ILE A 267 -35.46 11.38 -4.24
C ILE A 267 -34.99 12.61 -5.01
N ASN A 268 -35.91 13.26 -5.72
CA ASN A 268 -35.67 14.60 -6.25
C ASN A 268 -35.71 15.56 -5.06
N ILE A 269 -34.56 16.11 -4.71
CA ILE A 269 -34.48 17.24 -3.78
C ILE A 269 -34.53 18.49 -4.65
N ASN A 270 -35.71 19.13 -4.73
CA ASN A 270 -35.80 20.50 -5.22
C ASN A 270 -35.23 21.40 -4.13
N VAL A 271 -34.18 22.13 -4.46
CA VAL A 271 -33.69 23.23 -3.63
C VAL A 271 -34.28 24.50 -4.22
N ASP A 272 -35.33 25.02 -3.59
CA ASP A 272 -35.78 26.39 -3.83
C ASP A 272 -34.75 27.34 -3.20
N VAL A 273 -34.08 28.12 -4.04
CA VAL A 273 -33.25 29.24 -3.63
C VAL A 273 -34.08 30.50 -3.81
N ASP A 274 -34.60 31.02 -2.70
CA ASP A 274 -35.20 32.36 -2.68
C ASP A 274 -34.11 33.42 -2.92
N PRO A 275 -34.33 34.37 -3.84
CA PRO A 275 -33.36 35.43 -4.11
C PRO A 275 -33.38 36.48 -2.98
N ILE A 276 -32.18 36.81 -2.49
CA ILE A 276 -31.89 38.07 -1.78
C ILE A 276 -31.02 38.92 -2.71
#